data_AF-A0A813G4C0-F1
#
_entry.id   AF-A0A813G4C0-F1
#
_cell.length_a   1.000
_cell.length_b   1.000
_cell.length_c   1.000
_cell.angle_alpha   90.00
_cell.angle_beta   90.00
_cell.angle_gamma   90.00
#
_symmetry.space_group_name_H-M   'P 1'
#
loop_
_entity.id
_entity.type
_entity.pdbx_description
1 polymer ?
#
loop_
_entity_poly.entity_id
_entity_poly.type
_entity_poly.pdbx_seq_one_letter_code
_entity_poly.pdbx_strand_id
1 'polypeptide(L)'
;MGAAGSSSWDPLSACLGNSAATSPDEGHERGVPFSRQEDLRGAGPRPDLGEVEDVLVQEAIFLSMMEHTEGGGGDDPELQEALHQSCLSASGHLASPMEPESETAMRLQALLDTLGLQRMDVGSTNISEGGAMLSNQCFYLAIARSWLADAAQQGGGMLVRDSALQLKREIESCVLAVQGDGQNELGDETEAYTDYLSCAVRGEGPAAGSAVTDLAIAVFASGFGGLEAYEGKGYALLPREQQAANLALVWHRSGHFEAIVASGGGGKIDMTLNELIRIAEQQQVTTAVIRA
;
A
#
# COMPACT_ATOMS: atom_id res chain seq x y z
N MET A 1 33.09 31.61 -36.64
CA MET A 1 32.55 30.28 -37.02
C MET A 1 33.17 29.26 -36.06
N GLY A 2 32.50 28.56 -35.16
CA GLY A 2 31.17 28.66 -34.56
C GLY A 2 31.30 28.07 -33.15
N ALA A 3 30.61 28.64 -32.17
CA ALA A 3 30.58 28.17 -30.79
C ALA A 3 29.21 27.55 -30.53
N ALA A 4 29.17 26.29 -30.09
CA ALA A 4 27.95 25.62 -29.67
C ALA A 4 27.84 25.75 -28.15
N GLY A 5 26.88 26.57 -27.71
CA GLY A 5 26.52 26.73 -26.30
C GLY A 5 25.33 25.84 -25.95
N SER A 6 25.44 25.18 -24.80
CA SER A 6 24.43 24.40 -24.11
C SER A 6 23.32 25.29 -23.53
N SER A 7 22.05 24.94 -23.76
CA SER A 7 20.90 25.53 -23.06
C SER A 7 20.23 24.47 -22.19
N SER A 8 20.27 24.70 -20.88
CA SER A 8 19.57 23.99 -19.83
C SER A 8 18.06 24.21 -19.94
N TRP A 9 17.28 23.15 -19.73
CA TRP A 9 15.84 23.19 -19.59
C TRP A 9 15.49 23.09 -18.09
N ASP A 10 14.84 24.11 -17.55
CA ASP A 10 14.26 24.16 -16.20
C ASP A 10 12.73 24.07 -16.30
N PRO A 11 12.07 23.00 -15.82
CA PRO A 11 10.61 22.83 -15.98
C PRO A 11 9.76 23.28 -14.77
N LEU A 12 10.28 24.05 -13.80
CA LEU A 12 9.55 24.37 -12.55
C LEU A 12 9.17 25.85 -12.36
N SER A 13 8.80 26.55 -13.43
CA SER A 13 8.42 27.97 -13.32
C SER A 13 7.08 28.28 -13.98
N ALA A 14 5.98 27.94 -13.30
CA ALA A 14 4.68 28.62 -13.43
C ALA A 14 3.67 28.02 -12.43
N CYS A 15 3.48 28.67 -11.28
CA CYS A 15 2.21 28.72 -10.53
C CYS A 15 2.37 29.60 -9.28
N LEU A 16 2.57 30.91 -9.49
CA LEU A 16 2.33 31.92 -8.45
C LEU A 16 1.21 32.83 -8.96
N GLY A 17 -0.01 32.53 -8.54
CA GLY A 17 -1.21 33.33 -8.77
C GLY A 17 -1.58 34.10 -7.50
N ASN A 18 -1.48 35.43 -7.58
CA ASN A 18 -1.77 36.38 -6.52
C ASN A 18 -3.21 36.29 -5.99
N SER A 19 -3.34 36.39 -4.67
CA SER A 19 -4.59 36.74 -3.98
C SER A 19 -4.84 38.24 -4.04
N ALA A 20 -6.06 38.65 -4.39
CA ALA A 20 -6.62 39.94 -4.02
C ALA A 20 -8.14 39.84 -3.88
N ALA A 21 -8.62 40.39 -2.77
CA ALA A 21 -9.97 40.33 -2.22
C ALA A 21 -11.02 41.11 -3.03
N THR A 22 -12.30 40.72 -2.84
CA THR A 22 -13.38 41.61 -2.38
C THR A 22 -14.68 40.83 -2.11
N SER A 23 -15.17 40.87 -0.86
CA SER A 23 -16.60 40.79 -0.48
C SER A 23 -17.27 42.16 -0.77
N PRO A 24 -18.61 42.37 -0.70
CA PRO A 24 -19.61 41.91 0.29
C PRO A 24 -20.90 41.36 -0.42
N ASP A 25 -22.06 41.06 0.14
CA ASP A 25 -22.76 41.54 1.33
C ASP A 25 -24.01 40.68 1.64
N GLU A 26 -24.33 40.60 2.94
CA GLU A 26 -25.62 40.47 3.64
C GLU A 26 -26.79 39.56 3.18
N GLY A 27 -27.26 38.75 4.14
CA GLY A 27 -28.67 38.36 4.23
C GLY A 27 -29.00 37.32 5.31
N HIS A 28 -29.32 37.79 6.51
CA HIS A 28 -30.27 37.29 7.55
C HIS A 28 -30.75 35.80 7.45
N GLU A 29 -30.72 34.99 8.51
CA GLU A 29 -31.73 34.98 9.60
C GLU A 29 -31.27 34.26 10.89
N ARG A 30 -32.06 34.46 11.96
CA ARG A 30 -31.77 34.40 13.40
C ARG A 30 -32.09 33.05 14.10
N GLY A 31 -31.47 32.86 15.27
CA GLY A 31 -32.00 32.15 16.47
C GLY A 31 -31.68 30.65 16.50
N VAL A 32 -31.25 30.01 17.60
CA VAL A 32 -31.61 30.15 19.02
C VAL A 32 -30.45 29.57 19.89
N PRO A 33 -30.20 30.06 21.12
CA PRO A 33 -29.07 29.61 21.94
C PRO A 33 -29.42 28.36 22.77
N PHE A 34 -28.44 27.47 22.97
CA PHE A 34 -28.49 26.46 24.02
C PHE A 34 -27.22 26.54 24.86
N SER A 35 -27.35 27.08 26.07
CA SER A 35 -26.35 27.00 27.12
C SER A 35 -26.74 25.87 28.06
N ARG A 36 -25.82 24.94 28.35
CA ARG A 36 -25.83 24.23 29.62
C ARG A 36 -24.40 23.91 30.06
N GLN A 37 -24.04 24.56 31.14
CA GLN A 37 -22.86 24.40 31.97
C GLN A 37 -23.19 23.36 33.06
N GLU A 38 -22.24 22.47 33.38
CA GLU A 38 -22.04 21.78 34.68
C GLU A 38 -20.83 20.82 34.48
N ASP A 39 -19.62 21.20 34.88
CA ASP A 39 -19.01 20.95 36.20
C ASP A 39 -19.07 19.50 36.68
N LEU A 40 -17.98 18.75 36.46
CA LEU A 40 -17.54 17.68 37.36
C LEU A 40 -16.00 17.60 37.39
N ARG A 41 -15.42 18.23 38.43
CA ARG A 41 -14.09 17.91 38.96
C ARG A 41 -14.22 16.69 39.88
N GLY A 42 -13.39 15.66 39.71
CA GLY A 42 -13.20 14.66 40.76
C GLY A 42 -12.60 13.31 40.37
N ALA A 43 -11.29 13.17 40.63
CA ALA A 43 -10.58 11.99 41.14
C ALA A 43 -10.31 10.74 40.26
N GLY A 44 -9.02 10.40 40.18
CA GLY A 44 -8.50 9.03 40.01
C GLY A 44 -7.24 8.94 39.14
N PRO A 45 -6.11 8.37 39.61
CA PRO A 45 -4.99 8.05 38.72
C PRO A 45 -5.44 6.94 37.76
N ARG A 46 -5.40 7.23 36.47
CA ARG A 46 -5.68 6.24 35.42
C ARG A 46 -4.56 5.19 35.44
N PRO A 47 -4.90 3.88 35.45
CA PRO A 47 -3.89 2.86 35.21
C PRO A 47 -3.33 3.03 33.80
N ASP A 48 -2.03 2.88 33.70
CA ASP A 48 -1.29 2.83 32.44
C ASP A 48 -1.69 1.54 31.71
N LEU A 49 -2.58 1.66 30.71
CA LEU A 49 -3.13 0.56 29.92
C LEU A 49 -2.54 0.54 28.49
N GLY A 50 -1.39 1.20 28.28
CA GLY A 50 -0.83 1.45 26.95
C GLY A 50 -0.29 0.26 26.18
N GLU A 51 -0.19 -0.94 26.76
CA GLU A 51 0.44 -2.09 26.09
C GLU A 51 -0.51 -3.27 25.80
N VAL A 52 -1.74 -3.26 26.34
CA VAL A 52 -2.68 -4.39 26.17
C VAL A 52 -3.74 -4.11 25.09
N GLU A 53 -4.04 -2.84 24.79
CA GLU A 53 -5.06 -2.50 23.78
C GLU A 53 -4.60 -2.79 22.35
N ASP A 54 -3.32 -2.63 22.03
CA ASP A 54 -2.83 -2.74 20.64
C ASP A 54 -2.77 -4.20 20.14
N VAL A 55 -2.42 -5.16 21.01
CA VAL A 55 -2.51 -6.59 20.67
C VAL A 55 -3.96 -7.00 20.45
N LEU A 56 -4.88 -6.44 21.24
CA LEU A 56 -6.31 -6.72 21.14
C LEU A 56 -6.95 -6.12 19.89
N VAL A 57 -6.43 -5.01 19.32
CA VAL A 57 -6.95 -4.45 18.07
C VAL A 57 -6.52 -5.28 16.87
N GLN A 58 -5.26 -5.74 16.81
CA GLN A 58 -4.83 -6.67 15.75
C GLN A 58 -5.53 -8.04 15.88
N GLU A 59 -5.69 -8.54 17.11
CA GLU A 59 -6.47 -9.76 17.36
C GLU A 59 -7.96 -9.55 17.04
N ALA A 60 -8.53 -8.37 17.28
CA ALA A 60 -9.93 -8.07 16.93
C ALA A 60 -10.14 -7.90 15.42
N ILE A 61 -9.18 -7.34 14.68
CA ILE A 61 -9.22 -7.30 13.21
C ILE A 61 -9.09 -8.72 12.66
N PHE A 62 -8.14 -9.50 13.20
CA PHE A 62 -7.96 -10.91 12.84
C PHE A 62 -9.21 -11.76 13.16
N LEU A 63 -9.79 -11.62 14.35
CA LEU A 63 -11.01 -12.30 14.78
C LEU A 63 -12.24 -11.83 14.00
N SER A 64 -12.35 -10.53 13.70
CA SER A 64 -13.44 -10.01 12.85
C SER A 64 -13.34 -10.54 11.42
N MET A 65 -12.13 -10.76 10.89
CA MET A 65 -11.92 -11.41 9.60
C MET A 65 -12.22 -12.92 9.65
N MET A 66 -11.96 -13.58 10.79
CA MET A 66 -12.29 -15.00 11.01
C MET A 66 -13.79 -15.26 11.26
N GLU A 67 -14.51 -14.35 11.92
CA GLU A 67 -15.95 -14.48 12.15
C GLU A 67 -16.77 -14.36 10.85
N HIS A 68 -16.22 -13.69 9.83
CA HIS A 68 -16.82 -13.66 8.49
C HIS A 68 -16.56 -14.93 7.65
N THR A 69 -15.70 -15.84 8.10
CA THR A 69 -15.42 -17.11 7.39
C THR A 69 -16.35 -18.26 7.79
N GLU A 70 -17.18 -18.12 8.84
CA GLU A 70 -18.12 -19.17 9.26
C GLU A 70 -19.38 -19.26 8.37
N GLY A 71 -19.49 -18.42 7.35
CA GLY A 71 -20.58 -18.41 6.38
C GLY A 71 -20.46 -19.49 5.29
N GLY A 72 -20.36 -20.78 5.65
CA GLY A 72 -20.79 -21.93 4.83
C GLY A 72 -20.39 -21.99 3.35
N GLY A 73 -19.30 -21.34 2.93
CA GLY A 73 -18.69 -21.55 1.63
C GLY A 73 -17.88 -22.83 1.71
N GLY A 74 -18.47 -23.96 1.32
CA GLY A 74 -17.72 -25.22 1.24
C GLY A 74 -16.50 -25.00 0.36
N ASP A 75 -15.31 -25.22 0.92
CA ASP A 75 -14.04 -25.24 0.20
C ASP A 75 -14.19 -26.19 -0.98
N ASP A 76 -14.44 -25.64 -2.18
CA ASP A 76 -14.47 -26.43 -3.39
C ASP A 76 -13.03 -26.85 -3.70
N PRO A 77 -12.68 -28.14 -3.50
CA PRO A 77 -11.31 -28.60 -3.69
C PRO A 77 -10.89 -28.46 -5.17
N GLU A 78 -11.82 -28.50 -6.11
CA GLU A 78 -11.52 -28.31 -7.54
C GLU A 78 -11.14 -26.85 -7.82
N LEU A 79 -11.79 -25.90 -7.14
CA LEU A 79 -11.46 -24.48 -7.24
C LEU A 79 -10.08 -24.21 -6.61
N GLN A 80 -9.78 -24.79 -5.44
CA GLN A 80 -8.46 -24.67 -4.82
C GLN A 80 -7.36 -25.28 -5.71
N GLU A 81 -7.60 -26.43 -6.33
CA GLU A 81 -6.65 -27.09 -7.23
C GLU A 81 -6.46 -26.31 -8.54
N ALA A 82 -7.53 -25.83 -9.18
CA ALA A 82 -7.46 -24.99 -10.38
C ALA A 82 -6.66 -23.71 -10.13
N LEU A 83 -6.79 -23.14 -8.93
CA LEU A 83 -6.02 -21.96 -8.54
C LEU A 83 -4.56 -22.28 -8.26
N HIS A 84 -4.26 -23.38 -7.58
CA HIS A 84 -2.89 -23.84 -7.38
C HIS A 84 -2.21 -24.14 -8.73
N GLN A 85 -2.96 -24.73 -9.68
CA GLN A 85 -2.51 -24.91 -11.06
C GLN A 85 -2.32 -23.58 -11.80
N SER A 86 -3.16 -22.58 -11.58
CA SER A 86 -2.98 -21.23 -12.14
C SER A 86 -1.69 -20.56 -11.64
N CYS A 87 -1.36 -20.71 -10.35
CA CYS A 87 -0.10 -20.23 -9.79
C CYS A 87 1.11 -20.97 -10.38
N LEU A 88 1.02 -22.29 -10.53
CA LEU A 88 2.11 -23.12 -11.09
C LEU A 88 2.30 -22.92 -12.61
N SER A 89 1.22 -22.68 -13.35
CA SER A 89 1.27 -22.47 -14.81
C SER A 89 1.77 -21.08 -15.20
N ALA A 90 1.60 -20.07 -14.33
CA ALA A 90 2.31 -18.79 -14.45
C ALA A 90 3.84 -18.98 -14.34
N SER A 91 4.31 -19.90 -13.50
CA SER A 91 5.73 -20.25 -13.38
C SER A 91 6.26 -21.13 -14.53
N GLY A 92 5.38 -21.71 -15.35
CA GLY A 92 5.71 -22.63 -16.45
C GLY A 92 5.77 -22.01 -17.84
N HIS A 93 5.52 -20.70 -17.97
CA HIS A 93 5.72 -20.01 -19.24
C HIS A 93 7.22 -19.98 -19.53
N LEU A 94 7.62 -20.78 -20.54
CA LEU A 94 8.90 -20.80 -21.22
C LEU A 94 9.67 -19.51 -20.94
N ALA A 95 10.75 -19.61 -20.16
CA ALA A 95 11.63 -18.51 -19.85
C ALA A 95 11.99 -17.80 -21.17
N SER A 96 11.28 -16.70 -21.46
CA SER A 96 11.68 -15.78 -22.50
C SER A 96 13.14 -15.46 -22.19
N PRO A 97 14.03 -15.46 -23.20
CA PRO A 97 15.44 -15.19 -22.99
C PRO A 97 15.54 -13.95 -22.12
N MET A 98 16.04 -14.15 -20.89
CA MET A 98 16.17 -13.12 -19.88
C MET A 98 16.97 -12.01 -20.54
N GLU A 99 16.29 -10.94 -20.96
CA GLU A 99 16.95 -9.70 -21.33
C GLU A 99 17.92 -9.38 -20.18
N PRO A 100 19.17 -9.01 -20.48
CA PRO A 100 20.17 -8.77 -19.45
C PRO A 100 19.59 -7.77 -18.45
N GLU A 101 19.43 -8.20 -17.20
CA GLU A 101 18.92 -7.33 -16.14
C GLU A 101 19.80 -6.08 -16.10
N SER A 102 19.17 -4.91 -16.09
CA SER A 102 19.89 -3.65 -16.06
C SER A 102 20.79 -3.60 -14.81
N GLU A 103 21.90 -2.88 -14.90
CA GLU A 103 22.80 -2.66 -13.74
C GLU A 103 22.02 -2.16 -12.51
N THR A 104 20.99 -1.36 -12.74
CA THR A 104 20.06 -0.87 -11.73
C THR A 104 19.23 -1.97 -11.06
N ALA A 105 18.68 -2.92 -11.82
CA ALA A 105 17.94 -4.05 -11.28
C ALA A 105 18.86 -4.96 -10.45
N MET A 106 20.10 -5.17 -10.90
CA MET A 106 21.11 -5.92 -10.15
C MET A 106 21.42 -5.27 -8.79
N ARG A 107 21.48 -3.93 -8.71
CA ARG A 107 21.69 -3.22 -7.43
C ARG A 107 20.52 -3.41 -6.47
N LEU A 108 19.28 -3.33 -6.96
CA LEU A 108 18.10 -3.59 -6.13
C LEU A 108 18.07 -5.04 -5.63
N GLN A 109 18.44 -6.01 -6.48
CA GLN A 109 18.55 -7.41 -6.07
C GLN A 109 19.66 -7.59 -5.01
N ALA A 110 20.81 -6.95 -5.17
CA ALA A 110 21.88 -6.97 -4.16
C ALA A 110 21.44 -6.35 -2.82
N LEU A 111 20.60 -5.30 -2.85
CA LEU A 111 19.98 -4.74 -1.66
C LEU A 111 19.07 -5.78 -0.98
N LEU A 112 18.21 -6.48 -1.74
CA LEU A 112 17.38 -7.56 -1.17
C LEU A 112 18.23 -8.66 -0.53
N ASP A 113 19.27 -9.11 -1.22
CA ASP A 113 20.17 -10.16 -0.73
C ASP A 113 20.85 -9.74 0.59
N THR A 114 21.27 -8.47 0.68
CA THR A 114 21.87 -7.87 1.90
C THR A 114 20.88 -7.85 3.06
N LEU A 115 19.60 -7.64 2.77
CA LEU A 115 18.52 -7.61 3.76
C LEU A 115 17.99 -9.01 4.09
N GLY A 116 18.48 -10.07 3.45
CA GLY A 116 17.96 -11.42 3.61
C GLY A 116 16.52 -11.54 3.10
N LEU A 117 16.19 -10.86 1.99
CA LEU A 117 14.87 -10.86 1.37
C LEU A 117 14.89 -11.57 0.02
N GLN A 118 13.74 -12.06 -0.41
CA GLN A 118 13.55 -12.70 -1.71
C GLN A 118 12.21 -12.29 -2.34
N ARG A 119 12.16 -12.40 -3.66
CA ARG A 119 10.95 -12.18 -4.46
C ARG A 119 10.07 -13.43 -4.45
N MET A 120 8.77 -13.23 -4.38
CA MET A 120 7.76 -14.28 -4.40
C MET A 120 6.66 -13.90 -5.39
N ASP A 121 6.51 -14.70 -6.44
CA ASP A 121 5.38 -14.55 -7.36
C ASP A 121 4.09 -14.97 -6.64
N VAL A 122 3.10 -14.10 -6.68
CA VAL A 122 1.78 -14.28 -6.06
C VAL A 122 0.68 -14.52 -7.09
N GLY A 123 1.04 -14.59 -8.38
CA GLY A 123 0.09 -14.68 -9.48
C GLY A 123 -0.61 -13.35 -9.76
N SER A 124 -1.52 -13.35 -10.73
CA SER A 124 -2.21 -12.15 -11.22
C SER A 124 -3.73 -12.23 -11.16
N THR A 125 -4.27 -13.31 -10.58
CA THR A 125 -5.72 -13.56 -10.51
C THR A 125 -6.21 -13.70 -9.08
N ASN A 126 -7.44 -13.26 -8.84
CA ASN A 126 -8.15 -13.44 -7.57
C ASN A 126 -9.61 -13.83 -7.86
N ILE A 127 -10.41 -14.08 -6.83
CA ILE A 127 -11.85 -14.38 -6.94
C ILE A 127 -12.61 -13.28 -6.21
N SER A 128 -13.66 -12.74 -6.82
CA SER A 128 -14.53 -11.76 -6.17
C SER A 128 -15.45 -12.41 -5.15
N GLU A 129 -16.17 -11.59 -4.39
CA GLU A 129 -17.16 -12.01 -3.39
C GLU A 129 -18.32 -12.78 -4.03
N GLY A 130 -18.60 -12.52 -5.32
CA GLY A 130 -19.59 -13.24 -6.11
C GLY A 130 -19.05 -14.50 -6.80
N GLY A 131 -17.82 -14.91 -6.53
CA GLY A 131 -17.17 -16.07 -7.14
C GLY A 131 -16.63 -15.83 -8.56
N ALA A 132 -16.61 -14.58 -9.04
CA ALA A 132 -16.09 -14.28 -10.38
C ALA A 132 -14.57 -14.15 -10.37
N MET A 133 -13.90 -14.63 -11.41
CA MET A 133 -12.45 -14.47 -11.54
C MET A 133 -12.10 -13.01 -11.88
N LEU A 134 -11.19 -12.43 -11.09
CA LEU A 134 -10.60 -11.12 -11.30
C LEU A 134 -9.18 -11.28 -11.86
N SER A 135 -8.84 -10.52 -12.89
CA SER A 135 -7.49 -10.42 -13.45
C SER A 135 -6.77 -9.16 -12.94
N ASN A 136 -5.46 -9.06 -13.25
CA ASN A 136 -4.61 -7.91 -12.89
C ASN A 136 -4.58 -7.62 -11.39
N GLN A 137 -4.56 -8.68 -10.58
CA GLN A 137 -4.60 -8.61 -9.12
C GLN A 137 -3.20 -8.70 -8.48
N CYS A 138 -2.13 -8.84 -9.27
CA CYS A 138 -0.77 -9.07 -8.77
C CYS A 138 -0.31 -7.97 -7.81
N PHE A 139 -0.71 -6.71 -8.05
CA PHE A 139 -0.39 -5.59 -7.17
C PHE A 139 -0.96 -5.74 -5.76
N TYR A 140 -2.28 -5.91 -5.63
CA TYR A 140 -2.94 -6.08 -4.33
C TYR A 140 -2.52 -7.37 -3.63
N LEU A 141 -2.34 -8.45 -4.39
CA LEU A 141 -1.84 -9.72 -3.87
C LEU A 141 -0.41 -9.59 -3.33
N ALA A 142 0.45 -8.82 -3.99
CA ALA A 142 1.83 -8.63 -3.54
C ALA A 142 1.89 -7.84 -2.23
N ILE A 143 1.08 -6.78 -2.12
CA ILE A 143 0.95 -6.01 -0.87
C ILE A 143 0.42 -6.91 0.25
N ALA A 144 -0.70 -7.60 0.02
CA ALA A 144 -1.30 -8.48 1.01
C ALA A 144 -0.32 -9.57 1.49
N ARG A 145 0.37 -10.23 0.56
CA ARG A 145 1.33 -11.29 0.88
C ARG A 145 2.51 -10.78 1.70
N SER A 146 3.04 -9.61 1.38
CA SER A 146 4.18 -9.00 2.09
C SER A 146 3.76 -8.43 3.45
N TRP A 147 2.56 -7.84 3.53
CA TRP A 147 2.03 -7.29 4.77
C TRP A 147 1.74 -8.39 5.81
N LEU A 148 1.03 -9.45 5.41
CA LEU A 148 0.61 -10.54 6.30
C LEU A 148 1.76 -11.45 6.75
N ALA A 149 2.85 -11.52 5.99
CA ALA A 149 4.04 -12.33 6.32
C ALA A 149 3.71 -13.77 6.78
N ASP A 150 3.94 -14.11 8.05
CA ASP A 150 3.69 -15.44 8.61
C ASP A 150 2.20 -15.80 8.65
N ALA A 151 1.33 -14.82 8.86
CA ALA A 151 -0.12 -15.04 8.90
C ALA A 151 -0.64 -15.57 7.56
N ALA A 152 -0.02 -15.17 6.44
CA ALA A 152 -0.37 -15.67 5.12
C ALA A 152 -0.05 -17.17 4.92
N GLN A 153 0.89 -17.73 5.69
CA GLN A 153 1.13 -19.19 5.66
C GLN A 153 0.11 -19.95 6.50
N GLN A 154 -0.30 -19.36 7.63
CA GLN A 154 -1.22 -19.98 8.58
C GLN A 154 -2.67 -19.96 8.09
N GLY A 155 -3.11 -18.84 7.51
CA GLY A 155 -4.48 -18.65 7.02
C GLY A 155 -4.76 -19.29 5.65
N GLY A 156 -3.81 -20.04 5.10
CA GLY A 156 -3.87 -20.53 3.72
C GLY A 156 -3.92 -19.39 2.70
N GLY A 157 -3.97 -19.73 1.41
CA GLY A 157 -4.05 -18.73 0.34
C GLY A 157 -5.28 -17.82 0.40
N MET A 158 -6.31 -18.15 1.20
CA MET A 158 -7.54 -17.38 1.33
C MET A 158 -7.32 -16.04 2.04
N LEU A 159 -6.58 -16.02 3.15
CA LEU A 159 -6.33 -14.78 3.90
C LEU A 159 -5.64 -13.70 3.04
N VAL A 160 -4.69 -14.12 2.20
CA VAL A 160 -4.01 -13.22 1.25
C VAL A 160 -4.99 -12.67 0.23
N ARG A 161 -5.91 -13.50 -0.29
CA ARG A 161 -6.90 -13.10 -1.29
C ARG A 161 -7.93 -12.13 -0.73
N ASP A 162 -8.45 -12.41 0.46
CA ASP A 162 -9.43 -11.56 1.13
C ASP A 162 -8.81 -10.21 1.48
N SER A 163 -7.58 -10.21 1.98
CA SER A 163 -6.82 -8.99 2.25
C SER A 163 -6.54 -8.21 0.95
N ALA A 164 -6.23 -8.89 -0.15
CA ALA A 164 -6.05 -8.25 -1.44
C ALA A 164 -7.35 -7.62 -1.98
N LEU A 165 -8.51 -8.28 -1.80
CA LEU A 165 -9.80 -7.70 -2.17
C LEU A 165 -10.13 -6.47 -1.32
N GLN A 166 -9.86 -6.54 -0.01
CA GLN A 166 -10.03 -5.40 0.89
C GLN A 166 -9.17 -4.22 0.44
N LEU A 167 -7.87 -4.44 0.21
CA LEU A 167 -6.94 -3.42 -0.29
C LEU A 167 -7.41 -2.82 -1.63
N LYS A 168 -7.89 -3.67 -2.56
CA LYS A 168 -8.46 -3.21 -3.83
C LYS A 168 -9.61 -2.24 -3.62
N ARG A 169 -10.60 -2.61 -2.78
CA ARG A 169 -11.76 -1.76 -2.50
C ARG A 169 -11.34 -0.44 -1.85
N GLU A 170 -10.48 -0.50 -0.83
CA GLU A 170 -10.01 0.68 -0.11
C GLU A 170 -9.28 1.64 -1.05
N ILE A 171 -8.28 1.14 -1.80
CA ILE A 171 -7.49 1.96 -2.72
C ILE A 171 -8.36 2.52 -3.85
N GLU A 172 -9.16 1.70 -4.53
CA GLU A 172 -9.98 2.14 -5.65
C GLU A 172 -11.09 3.12 -5.22
N SER A 173 -11.66 2.95 -4.02
CA SER A 173 -12.65 3.91 -3.50
C SER A 173 -12.08 5.31 -3.28
N CYS A 174 -10.80 5.42 -2.91
CA CYS A 174 -10.13 6.72 -2.75
C CYS A 174 -9.97 7.43 -4.08
N VAL A 175 -9.61 6.67 -5.12
CA VAL A 175 -9.44 7.19 -6.46
C VAL A 175 -10.77 7.75 -6.97
N LEU A 176 -11.85 7.00 -6.80
CA LEU A 176 -13.20 7.45 -7.16
C LEU A 176 -13.62 8.72 -6.40
N ALA A 177 -13.27 8.82 -5.12
CA ALA A 177 -13.59 10.00 -4.31
C ALA A 177 -12.82 11.26 -4.76
N VAL A 178 -11.56 11.12 -5.17
CA VAL A 178 -10.73 12.25 -5.65
C VAL A 178 -11.13 12.71 -7.05
N GLN A 179 -11.59 11.79 -7.90
CA GLN A 179 -12.02 12.12 -9.27
C GLN A 179 -13.39 12.85 -9.33
N GLY A 180 -14.25 12.64 -8.33
CA GLY A 180 -15.65 13.05 -8.37
C GLY A 180 -16.43 12.31 -9.47
N ASP A 181 -17.68 12.73 -9.74
CA ASP A 181 -18.53 12.16 -10.81
C ASP A 181 -18.02 12.48 -12.24
N GLY A 182 -16.93 13.23 -12.37
CA GLY A 182 -16.39 13.68 -13.64
C GLY A 182 -15.66 12.56 -14.36
N GLN A 183 -16.14 12.19 -15.55
CA GLN A 183 -15.50 11.28 -16.51
C GLN A 183 -14.15 11.78 -17.04
N ASN A 184 -13.26 12.31 -16.20
CA ASN A 184 -11.85 12.40 -16.56
C ASN A 184 -11.33 10.98 -16.49
N GLU A 185 -11.45 10.30 -17.64
CA GLU A 185 -10.72 9.10 -17.96
C GLU A 185 -9.30 9.29 -17.42
N LEU A 186 -8.95 8.51 -16.41
CA LEU A 186 -7.57 8.09 -16.20
C LEU A 186 -7.06 7.79 -17.61
N GLY A 187 -6.24 8.68 -18.18
CA GLY A 187 -5.86 8.62 -19.58
C GLY A 187 -5.40 7.20 -19.91
N ASP A 188 -5.52 6.77 -21.17
CA ASP A 188 -5.17 5.39 -21.56
C ASP A 188 -3.74 4.95 -21.16
N GLU A 189 -2.89 5.88 -20.68
CA GLU A 189 -1.57 5.62 -20.08
C GLU A 189 -1.56 5.48 -18.54
N THR A 190 -2.71 5.46 -17.86
CA THR A 190 -2.82 5.35 -16.38
C THR A 190 -2.70 3.91 -15.91
N GLU A 191 -1.62 3.27 -16.34
CA GLU A 191 -1.21 1.94 -15.93
C GLU A 191 -0.47 1.93 -14.58
N ALA A 192 -0.28 3.09 -13.94
CA ALA A 192 0.43 3.19 -12.68
C ALA A 192 -0.52 2.97 -11.50
N TYR A 193 -0.76 1.71 -11.12
CA TYR A 193 -1.46 1.35 -9.87
C TYR A 193 -0.92 2.09 -8.63
N THR A 194 0.32 2.56 -8.72
CA THR A 194 1.03 3.41 -7.76
C THR A 194 0.47 4.83 -7.63
N ASP A 195 -0.10 5.40 -8.70
CA ASP A 195 -0.74 6.73 -8.64
C ASP A 195 -1.95 6.70 -7.70
N TYR A 196 -2.67 5.57 -7.66
CA TYR A 196 -3.79 5.33 -6.76
C TYR A 196 -3.37 5.27 -5.29
N LEU A 197 -2.18 4.73 -5.01
CA LEU A 197 -1.66 4.67 -3.64
C LEU A 197 -1.52 6.06 -3.03
N SER A 198 -1.04 7.03 -3.81
CA SER A 198 -0.84 8.41 -3.33
C SER A 198 -2.13 9.03 -2.78
N CYS A 199 -3.28 8.67 -3.33
CA CYS A 199 -4.60 9.09 -2.84
C CYS A 199 -4.99 8.32 -1.58
N ALA A 200 -4.81 6.99 -1.59
CA ALA A 200 -5.21 6.13 -0.48
C ALA A 200 -4.41 6.39 0.81
N VAL A 201 -3.10 6.62 0.71
CA VAL A 201 -2.24 6.83 1.89
C VAL A 201 -2.54 8.13 2.63
N ARG A 202 -3.11 9.13 1.95
CA ARG A 202 -3.54 10.41 2.56
C ARG A 202 -4.67 10.22 3.58
N GLY A 203 -5.43 9.13 3.49
CA GLY A 203 -6.52 8.84 4.42
C GLY A 203 -7.64 9.88 4.37
N GLU A 204 -7.85 10.50 3.21
CA GLU A 204 -8.94 11.43 2.98
C GLU A 204 -10.17 10.69 2.40
N GLY A 205 -11.36 11.21 2.67
CA GLY A 205 -12.60 10.64 2.14
C GLY A 205 -12.85 9.20 2.64
N PRO A 206 -13.16 8.23 1.74
CA PRO A 206 -13.55 6.88 2.12
C PRO A 206 -12.43 6.04 2.75
N ALA A 207 -11.16 6.45 2.64
CA ALA A 207 -10.05 5.81 3.36
C ALA A 207 -9.79 6.35 4.76
N ALA A 208 -10.60 7.28 5.27
CA ALA A 208 -10.44 7.73 6.65
C ALA A 208 -10.62 6.55 7.61
N GLY A 209 -9.51 6.05 8.19
CA GLY A 209 -9.49 4.87 9.05
C GLY A 209 -9.39 3.53 8.31
N SER A 210 -8.98 3.51 7.04
CA SER A 210 -8.67 2.27 6.33
C SER A 210 -7.34 1.68 6.77
N ALA A 211 -7.13 0.38 6.57
CA ALA A 211 -5.86 -0.25 6.91
C ALA A 211 -4.69 0.38 6.13
N VAL A 212 -4.94 0.84 4.90
CA VAL A 212 -3.94 1.50 4.05
C VAL A 212 -3.35 2.77 4.70
N THR A 213 -4.10 3.48 5.55
CA THR A 213 -3.56 4.68 6.22
C THR A 213 -2.50 4.37 7.26
N ASP A 214 -2.48 3.14 7.76
CA ASP A 214 -1.54 2.67 8.78
C ASP A 214 -0.38 1.88 8.16
N LEU A 215 -0.33 1.74 6.83
CA LEU A 215 0.72 1.03 6.10
C LEU A 215 1.81 1.96 5.59
N ALA A 216 3.02 1.40 5.47
CA ALA A 216 4.04 1.89 4.55
C ALA A 216 4.22 0.86 3.43
N ILE A 217 4.13 1.29 2.18
CA ILE A 217 4.30 0.42 1.01
C ILE A 217 5.56 0.85 0.27
N ALA A 218 6.57 -0.01 0.21
CA ALA A 218 7.82 0.26 -0.50
C ALA A 218 7.91 -0.60 -1.77
N VAL A 219 7.98 0.07 -2.92
CA VAL A 219 8.02 -0.50 -4.26
C VAL A 219 9.45 -0.44 -4.80
N PHE A 220 10.06 -1.61 -4.98
CA PHE A 220 11.36 -1.78 -5.64
C PHE A 220 11.11 -1.78 -7.15
N ALA A 221 11.27 -0.62 -7.78
CA ALA A 221 10.95 -0.42 -9.17
C ALA A 221 12.14 -0.80 -10.06
N SER A 222 12.19 -2.06 -10.51
CA SER A 222 13.33 -2.61 -11.24
C SER A 222 13.62 -1.88 -12.56
N GLY A 223 12.58 -1.36 -13.22
CA GLY A 223 12.70 -0.58 -14.45
C GLY A 223 13.46 0.74 -14.27
N PHE A 224 13.40 1.34 -13.08
CA PHE A 224 14.05 2.62 -12.78
C PHE A 224 15.26 2.48 -11.87
N GLY A 225 15.44 1.34 -11.19
CA GLY A 225 16.54 1.14 -10.25
C GLY A 225 16.38 1.85 -8.92
N GLY A 226 15.15 2.17 -8.55
CA GLY A 226 14.84 2.96 -7.37
C GLY A 226 13.91 2.24 -6.41
N LEU A 227 13.81 2.81 -5.22
CA LEU A 227 12.81 2.50 -4.22
C LEU A 227 11.82 3.67 -4.15
N GLU A 228 10.57 3.40 -4.42
CA GLU A 228 9.49 4.37 -4.21
C GLU A 228 8.66 3.92 -3.01
N ALA A 229 8.48 4.80 -2.02
CA ALA A 229 7.76 4.49 -0.81
C ALA A 229 6.55 5.39 -0.63
N TYR A 230 5.44 4.78 -0.21
CA TYR A 230 4.19 5.43 0.11
C TYR A 230 3.95 5.26 1.60
N GLU A 231 3.97 6.35 2.35
CA GLU A 231 3.78 6.36 3.80
C GLU A 231 2.36 6.82 4.14
N GLY A 232 1.57 5.89 4.69
CA GLY A 232 0.25 6.16 5.24
C GLY A 232 0.31 7.20 6.36
N LYS A 233 -0.73 8.04 6.44
CA LYS A 233 -0.85 9.10 7.44
C LYS A 233 -0.71 8.62 8.89
N GLY A 234 -1.24 7.44 9.20
CA GLY A 234 -1.18 6.81 10.51
C GLY A 234 0.15 6.11 10.79
N TYR A 235 0.86 5.64 9.75
CA TYR A 235 2.08 4.85 9.88
C TYR A 235 3.14 5.52 10.77
N ALA A 236 3.41 6.82 10.55
CA ALA A 236 4.42 7.57 11.30
C ALA A 236 4.08 7.75 12.80
N LEU A 237 2.80 7.57 13.17
CA LEU A 237 2.31 7.67 14.55
C LEU A 237 2.40 6.34 15.30
N LEU A 238 2.57 5.23 14.59
CA LEU A 238 2.66 3.90 15.18
C LEU A 238 3.97 3.73 15.96
N PRO A 239 3.98 2.93 17.04
CA PRO A 239 5.21 2.44 17.66
C PRO A 239 6.11 1.70 16.66
N ARG A 240 7.43 1.66 16.89
CA ARG A 240 8.41 1.02 15.98
C ARG A 240 8.01 -0.41 15.60
N GLU A 241 7.54 -1.20 16.56
CA GLU A 241 7.15 -2.60 16.35
C GLU A 241 5.98 -2.71 15.36
N GLN A 242 4.98 -1.84 15.49
CA GLN A 242 3.85 -1.76 14.57
C GLN A 242 4.27 -1.19 13.22
N GLN A 243 5.19 -0.21 13.18
CA GLN A 243 5.77 0.27 11.93
C GLN A 243 6.49 -0.85 11.16
N ALA A 244 7.21 -1.73 11.85
CA ALA A 244 7.83 -2.89 11.22
C ALA A 244 6.79 -3.89 10.71
N ALA A 245 5.74 -4.16 11.51
CA ALA A 245 4.64 -5.03 11.11
C ALA A 245 3.82 -4.48 9.92
N ASN A 246 3.72 -3.16 9.80
CA ASN A 246 2.94 -2.47 8.77
C ASN A 246 3.75 -2.01 7.55
N LEU A 247 5.01 -2.42 7.44
CA LEU A 247 5.80 -2.23 6.22
C LEU A 247 5.51 -3.36 5.22
N ALA A 248 4.95 -3.03 4.06
CA ALA A 248 4.77 -3.93 2.92
C ALA A 248 5.82 -3.64 1.85
N LEU A 249 6.45 -4.71 1.34
CA LEU A 249 7.52 -4.63 0.35
C LEU A 249 7.09 -5.33 -0.94
N VAL A 250 7.17 -4.60 -2.06
CA VAL A 250 6.71 -5.07 -3.36
C VAL A 250 7.81 -4.87 -4.38
N TRP A 251 8.04 -5.88 -5.23
CA TRP A 251 8.92 -5.76 -6.38
C TRP A 251 8.09 -5.47 -7.63
N HIS A 252 8.45 -4.44 -8.38
CA HIS A 252 7.79 -4.09 -9.63
C HIS A 252 8.72 -4.34 -10.81
N ARG A 253 8.25 -5.16 -11.76
CA ARG A 253 8.82 -5.32 -13.10
C ARG A 253 7.73 -5.00 -14.13
N SER A 254 8.12 -4.81 -15.39
CA SER A 254 7.18 -4.40 -16.45
C SER A 254 5.90 -5.26 -16.46
N GLY A 255 4.77 -4.64 -16.09
CA GLY A 255 3.44 -5.25 -16.07
C GLY A 255 3.17 -6.27 -14.95
N HIS A 256 4.07 -6.45 -13.96
CA HIS A 256 3.88 -7.44 -12.91
C HIS A 256 4.46 -7.02 -11.56
N PHE A 257 3.76 -7.40 -10.49
CA PHE A 257 4.18 -7.18 -9.12
C PHE A 257 4.41 -8.50 -8.40
N GLU A 258 5.49 -8.57 -7.65
CA GLU A 258 5.88 -9.72 -6.82
C GLU A 258 5.94 -9.26 -5.36
N ALA A 259 5.58 -10.14 -4.43
CA ALA A 259 5.78 -9.85 -3.02
C ALA A 259 7.27 -9.97 -2.69
N ILE A 260 7.78 -9.12 -1.82
CA ILE A 260 9.10 -9.30 -1.20
C ILE A 260 8.87 -9.82 0.22
N VAL A 261 9.51 -10.94 0.53
CA VAL A 261 9.37 -11.66 1.81
C VAL A 261 10.75 -12.04 2.37
N ALA A 262 10.83 -12.36 3.67
CA ALA A 262 12.06 -12.85 4.26
C ALA A 262 12.51 -14.18 3.62
N SER A 263 13.81 -14.28 3.36
CA SER A 263 14.48 -15.50 2.94
C SER A 263 14.42 -16.53 4.07
N GLY A 264 14.02 -17.76 3.76
CA GLY A 264 13.85 -18.83 4.77
C GLY A 264 12.40 -19.14 5.14
N GLY A 265 11.43 -18.53 4.46
CA GLY A 265 10.06 -19.05 4.44
C GLY A 265 9.04 -18.19 5.17
N GLY A 266 8.95 -16.89 4.85
CA GLY A 266 7.69 -16.13 5.02
C GLY A 266 7.59 -15.17 6.20
N GLY A 267 8.63 -15.07 7.02
CA GLY A 267 8.69 -14.17 8.18
C GLY A 267 8.54 -12.69 7.86
N LYS A 268 8.04 -11.92 8.84
CA LYS A 268 8.05 -10.47 8.79
C LYS A 268 9.47 -9.96 9.02
N ILE A 269 9.82 -8.89 8.32
CA ILE A 269 11.11 -8.23 8.50
C ILE A 269 10.97 -7.28 9.70
N ASP A 270 11.88 -7.34 10.67
CA ASP A 270 11.93 -6.36 11.76
C ASP A 270 12.64 -5.09 11.29
N MET A 271 11.96 -4.31 10.45
CA MET A 271 12.48 -3.09 9.86
C MET A 271 11.35 -2.09 9.58
N THR A 272 11.59 -0.85 9.95
CA THR A 272 10.72 0.29 9.61
C THR A 272 11.06 0.88 8.24
N LEU A 273 10.14 1.67 7.67
CA LEU A 273 10.39 2.37 6.40
C LEU A 273 11.64 3.26 6.45
N ASN A 274 11.86 3.99 7.55
CA ASN A 274 13.02 4.87 7.69
C ASN A 274 14.35 4.09 7.74
N GLU A 275 14.36 2.91 8.36
CA GLU A 275 15.53 2.02 8.36
C GLU A 275 15.81 1.49 6.96
N LEU A 276 14.77 1.08 6.22
CA LEU A 276 14.89 0.63 4.83
C LEU A 276 15.49 1.72 3.92
N ILE A 277 14.93 2.93 3.96
CA ILE A 277 15.41 4.08 3.16
C ILE A 277 16.88 4.34 3.45
N ARG A 278 17.27 4.37 4.74
CA ARG A 278 18.66 4.61 5.13
C ARG A 278 19.61 3.54 4.56
N ILE A 279 19.21 2.26 4.60
CA ILE A 279 20.02 1.17 4.05
C ILE A 279 20.10 1.28 2.52
N ALA A 280 18.98 1.59 1.85
CA ALA A 280 18.94 1.78 0.40
C ALA A 280 19.89 2.92 -0.05
N GLU A 281 19.86 4.07 0.64
CA GLU A 281 20.74 5.20 0.35
C GLU A 281 22.22 4.87 0.57
N GLN A 282 22.54 4.11 1.62
CA GLN A 282 23.92 3.61 1.86
C GLN A 282 24.42 2.71 0.73
N GLN A 283 23.51 1.99 0.07
CA GLN A 283 23.78 1.14 -1.09
C GLN A 283 23.62 1.89 -2.43
N GLN A 284 23.49 3.22 -2.40
CA GLN A 284 23.35 4.07 -3.60
C GLN A 284 22.11 3.73 -4.45
N VAL A 285 21.04 3.26 -3.80
CA VAL A 285 19.72 3.12 -4.42
C VAL A 285 18.97 4.43 -4.28
N THR A 286 18.46 4.97 -5.39
CA THR A 286 17.64 6.18 -5.38
C THR A 286 16.33 5.92 -4.64
N THR A 287 15.98 6.80 -3.70
CA THR A 287 14.75 6.71 -2.91
C THR A 287 13.83 7.89 -3.22
N ALA A 288 12.54 7.61 -3.35
CA ALA A 288 11.48 8.61 -3.40
C ALA A 288 10.44 8.26 -2.33
N VAL A 289 10.00 9.23 -1.54
CA VAL A 289 9.04 9.01 -0.45
C VAL A 289 7.87 9.96 -0.61
N ILE A 290 6.69 9.39 -0.77
CA ILE A 290 5.41 10.08 -0.85
C ILE A 290 4.76 9.95 0.52
N ARG A 291 4.68 11.06 1.24
CA ARG A 291 4.08 11.13 2.58
C ARG A 291 2.70 11.78 2.47
N ALA A 292 1.76 11.25 3.23
CA ALA A 292 0.43 11.80 3.46
C ALA A 292 0.42 13.12 4.24
#